data_AF-A0A966XNV3-F1
#
_entry.id   AF-A0A966XNV3-F1
#
_cell.length_a   1.000
_cell.length_b   1.000
_cell.length_c   1.000
_cell.angle_alpha   90.00
_cell.angle_beta   90.00
_cell.angle_gamma   90.00
#
_symmetry.space_group_name_H-M   'P 1'
#
loop_
_entity.id
_entity.type
_entity.pdbx_description
1 polymer ?
#
loop_
_entity_poly.entity_id
_entity_poly.type
_entity_poly.pdbx_seq_one_letter_code
_entity_poly.pdbx_strand_id
1 'polypeptide(L)' 'VDRQLMHIDSLQKKIKSRGPIGKEVDFLLQEINREINTISSKLRDKKIINKVINVKLMAERIREQIQNVE' A
#
# COMPACT_ATOMS: atom_id res chain seq x y z
N VAL A 1 -13.05 0.42 -4.79
CA VAL A 1 -12.96 0.82 -3.37
C VAL A 1 -13.01 -0.42 -2.49
N ASP A 2 -13.97 -1.33 -2.71
CA ASP A 2 -14.08 -2.57 -1.92
C ASP A 2 -12.82 -3.43 -1.93
N ARG A 3 -12.20 -3.61 -3.12
CA ARG A 3 -10.94 -4.36 -3.24
C ARG A 3 -9.77 -3.72 -2.48
N GLN A 4 -9.70 -2.39 -2.45
CA GLN A 4 -8.67 -1.64 -1.72
C GLN A 4 -8.78 -1.85 -0.21
N LEU A 5 -10.00 -1.84 0.31
CA LEU A 5 -10.27 -2.11 1.72
C LEU A 5 -9.88 -3.54 2.09
N MET A 6 -10.13 -4.52 1.21
CA MET A 6 -9.68 -5.90 1.41
C MET A 6 -8.15 -6.03 1.45
N HIS A 7 -7.42 -5.32 0.58
CA HIS A 7 -5.96 -5.33 0.59
C HIS A 7 -5.38 -4.66 1.85
N ILE A 8 -5.99 -3.57 2.33
CA ILE A 8 -5.59 -2.91 3.57
C ILE A 8 -5.85 -3.80 4.80
N ASP A 9 -7.01 -4.45 4.88
CA ASP A 9 -7.33 -5.38 5.97
C ASP A 9 -6.37 -6.59 5.98
N SER A 10 -6.07 -7.15 4.81
CA SER A 10 -5.10 -8.24 4.65
C SER A 10 -3.70 -7.81 5.09
N LEU A 11 -3.28 -6.60 4.74
CA LEU A 11 -1.99 -6.02 5.15
C LEU A 11 -1.93 -5.86 6.68
N GLN A 12 -2.98 -5.31 7.29
CA GLN A 12 -3.07 -5.15 8.75
C GLN A 12 -2.99 -6.48 9.50
N LYS A 13 -3.66 -7.52 8.99
CA LYS A 13 -3.60 -8.87 9.55
C LYS A 13 -2.19 -9.46 9.43
N LYS A 14 -1.56 -9.30 8.27
CA LYS A 14 -0.23 -9.87 7.99
C LYS A 14 0.87 -9.23 8.85
N ILE A 15 0.86 -7.89 9.01
CA ILE A 15 1.84 -7.18 9.86
C ILE A 15 1.74 -7.60 11.34
N LYS A 16 0.56 -8.05 11.80
CA LYS A 16 0.35 -8.56 13.17
C LYS A 16 0.69 -10.04 13.33
N SER A 17 0.94 -10.77 12.24
CA SER A 17 1.25 -12.20 12.29
C SER A 17 2.72 -12.44 12.68
N ARG A 18 2.99 -13.57 13.35
CA ARG A 18 4.36 -14.01 13.66
C ARG A 18 4.88 -14.89 12.53
N GLY A 19 6.06 -14.58 12.00
CA GLY A 19 6.71 -15.34 10.92
C GLY A 19 7.33 -14.45 9.85
N PRO A 20 7.95 -15.05 8.81
CA PRO A 20 8.50 -14.29 7.69
C PRO A 20 7.35 -13.72 6.84
N ILE A 21 7.11 -12.42 6.95
CA ILE A 21 6.01 -11.72 6.27
C ILE A 21 6.45 -10.86 5.08
N GLY A 22 7.75 -10.65 4.89
CA GLY A 22 8.29 -9.64 3.96
C GLY A 22 7.75 -9.76 2.53
N LYS A 23 7.85 -10.95 1.92
CA LYS A 23 7.40 -11.19 0.54
C LYS A 23 5.89 -11.00 0.35
N GLU A 24 5.08 -11.42 1.31
CA GLU A 24 3.63 -11.26 1.24
C GLU A 24 3.20 -9.81 1.46
N VAL A 25 3.86 -9.10 2.37
CA VAL A 25 3.63 -7.67 2.59
C VAL A 25 4.05 -6.87 1.36
N ASP A 26 5.18 -7.19 0.73
CA ASP A 26 5.61 -6.56 -0.52
C ASP A 26 4.55 -6.73 -1.62
N PHE A 27 4.02 -7.94 -1.80
CA PHE A 27 2.94 -8.19 -2.76
C PHE A 27 1.68 -7.36 -2.48
N LEU A 28 1.24 -7.27 -1.21
CA LEU A 28 0.07 -6.47 -0.84
C LEU A 28 0.30 -4.98 -1.09
N LEU A 29 1.50 -4.45 -0.80
CA LEU A 29 1.86 -3.07 -1.07
C LEU A 29 1.88 -2.77 -2.57
N GLN A 30 2.36 -3.71 -3.41
CA GLN A 30 2.29 -3.59 -4.87
C GLN A 30 0.85 -3.50 -5.38
N GLU A 31 -0.05 -4.36 -4.88
CA GLU A 31 -1.46 -4.34 -5.28
C GLU A 31 -2.17 -3.05 -4.83
N ILE A 32 -1.91 -2.58 -3.60
CA ILE A 32 -2.42 -1.29 -3.11
C ILE A 32 -1.94 -0.14 -4.01
N ASN A 33 -0.67 -0.12 -4.39
CA ASN A 33 -0.12 0.89 -5.30
C ASN A 33 -0.78 0.88 -6.69
N ARG A 34 -1.04 -0.31 -7.25
CA ARG A 34 -1.75 -0.44 -8.54
C ARG A 34 -3.15 0.17 -8.47
N GLU A 35 -3.89 -0.12 -7.39
CA GLU A 35 -5.24 0.43 -7.21
C GLU A 35 -5.24 1.93 -6.97
N ILE A 36 -4.29 2.42 -6.17
CA ILE A 36 -4.12 3.86 -5.95
C ILE A 36 -3.82 4.57 -7.28
N ASN A 37 -2.98 4.00 -8.15
CA ASN A 37 -2.74 4.56 -9.48
C ASN A 37 -4.04 4.70 -10.30
N THR A 38 -4.87 3.65 -10.33
CA THR A 38 -6.16 3.67 -11.03
C THR A 38 -7.15 4.67 -10.44
N ILE A 39 -7.17 4.87 -9.12
CA ILE A 39 -8.02 5.87 -8.47
C ILE A 39 -7.50 7.28 -8.79
N SER A 40 -6.19 7.49 -8.67
CA SER A 40 -5.55 8.79 -8.82
C SER A 40 -5.73 9.40 -10.21
N SER A 41 -5.77 8.57 -11.27
CA SER A 41 -5.97 9.04 -12.65
C SER A 41 -7.37 9.61 -12.91
N LYS A 42 -8.33 9.35 -12.00
CA LYS A 42 -9.71 9.85 -12.08
C LYS A 42 -10.00 10.99 -11.11
N LEU A 43 -9.05 11.38 -10.27
CA LEU A 43 -9.22 12.47 -9.32
C LEU A 43 -9.06 13.83 -10.00
N ARG A 44 -9.92 14.79 -9.63
CA ARG A 44 -9.86 16.18 -10.10
C ARG A 44 -9.53 17.17 -8.99
N ASP A 45 -9.69 16.77 -7.73
CA ASP A 45 -9.41 17.62 -6.58
C ASP A 45 -7.93 17.50 -6.17
N LYS A 46 -7.20 18.62 -6.27
CA LYS A 46 -5.79 18.73 -5.87
C LYS A 46 -5.54 18.33 -4.42
N LYS A 47 -6.47 18.60 -3.49
CA LYS A 47 -6.34 18.19 -2.08
C LYS A 47 -6.36 16.67 -1.94
N ILE A 48 -7.20 15.99 -2.71
CA ILE A 48 -7.30 14.53 -2.70
C ILE A 48 -6.06 13.93 -3.39
N ILE A 49 -5.62 14.51 -4.51
CA ILE A 49 -4.39 14.08 -5.21
C ILE A 49 -3.18 14.14 -4.27
N ASN A 50 -3.00 15.22 -3.51
CA ASN A 50 -1.89 15.34 -2.56
C ASN A 50 -1.95 14.28 -1.45
N LYS A 51 -3.15 13.98 -0.92
CA LYS A 51 -3.32 12.89 0.05
C LYS A 51 -2.92 11.54 -0.54
N VAL A 52 -3.32 11.27 -1.78
CA VAL A 52 -2.99 10.03 -2.49
C VAL A 52 -1.48 9.89 -2.73
N ILE A 53 -0.79 10.98 -3.09
CA ILE A 53 0.66 10.99 -3.24
C ILE A 53 1.34 10.64 -1.90
N ASN A 54 0.88 11.20 -0.79
CA ASN A 54 1.43 10.88 0.53
C ASN A 54 1.27 9.39 0.88
N VAL A 55 0.13 8.78 0.54
CA VAL A 55 -0.08 7.34 0.75
C VAL A 55 0.91 6.51 -0.07
N LYS A 56 1.15 6.87 -1.34
CA LYS A 56 2.17 6.20 -2.17
C LYS A 56 3.55 6.28 -1.55
N LEU A 57 3.96 7.47 -1.10
CA LEU A 57 5.26 7.67 -0.45
C LEU A 57 5.41 6.82 0.82
N MET A 58 4.35 6.70 1.61
CA MET A 58 4.36 5.81 2.79
C MET A 58 4.46 4.34 2.39
N ALA A 59 3.73 3.90 1.36
CA ALA A 59 3.80 2.52 0.89
C ALA A 59 5.21 2.16 0.40
N GLU A 60 5.86 3.03 -0.38
CA GLU A 60 7.23 2.80 -0.84
C GLU A 60 8.24 2.76 0.32
N ARG A 61 8.12 3.65 1.32
CA ARG A 61 8.98 3.59 2.52
C ARG A 61 8.84 2.27 3.28
N ILE A 62 7.63 1.71 3.35
CA ILE A 62 7.42 0.41 3.99
C ILE A 62 8.08 -0.70 3.17
N ARG A 63 7.99 -0.64 1.83
CA ARG A 63 8.68 -1.60 0.95
C ARG A 63 10.20 -1.54 1.10
N GLU A 64 10.77 -0.34 1.11
CA GLU A 64 12.21 -0.14 1.34
C GLU A 64 12.63 -0.72 2.71
N GLN A 65 11.84 -0.49 3.77
CA GLN A 65 12.12 -1.09 5.08
C GLN A 65 12.12 -2.61 5.03
N ILE A 66 11.16 -3.23 4.33
CA ILE A 66 11.09 -4.70 4.22
C ILE A 66 12.31 -5.25 3.50
N GLN A 67 12.76 -4.60 2.43
CA GLN A 67 13.93 -5.01 1.65
C GLN A 67 15.25 -4.78 2.40
N ASN A 68 15.32 -3.74 3.25
CA ASN A 68 16.53 -3.40 4.00
C ASN A 68 16.73 -4.23 5.28
N VAL A 69 15.73 -5.01 5.69
CA VAL A 69 15.80 -5.89 6.87
C VAL A 69 16.16 -7.33 6.48
N GLU A 70 16.30 -7.62 5.17
CA GLU A 70 16.90 -8.87 4.65
C GLU A 70 18.42 -8.94 4.85
#